data_AF-A0AAW8F2D7-F1
#
_entry.id   AF-A0AAW8F2D7-F1
#
_cell.length_a   1.000
_cell.length_b   1.000
_cell.length_c   1.000
_cell.angle_alpha   90.00
_cell.angle_beta   90.00
_cell.angle_gamma   90.00
#
_symmetry.space_group_name_H-M   'P 1'
#
loop_
_entity.id
_entity.type
_entity.pdbx_description
1 polymer ?
#
loop_
_entity_poly.entity_id
_entity_poly.type
_entity_poly.pdbx_seq_one_letter_code
_entity_poly.pdbx_strand_id
1 'polypeptide(L)' 'MATVSWDEVAGTVRVTWGNESRRFVEMYRANLSKVSVSKFSETIHVIVTSIWNDGAGELRFSIGSSVEITDSLLRI' A
#
# COMPACT_ATOMS: atom_id res chain seq x y z
N MET A 1 4.62 -1.74 -15.17
CA MET A 1 4.05 -2.85 -14.36
C MET A 1 4.23 -2.50 -12.90
N ALA A 2 3.19 -2.65 -12.09
CA ALA A 2 3.26 -2.38 -10.65
C ALA A 2 3.44 -3.67 -9.84
N THR A 3 4.21 -3.57 -8.77
CA THR A 3 4.45 -4.65 -7.82
C THR A 3 4.28 -4.13 -6.40
N VAL A 4 3.72 -4.98 -5.54
CA VAL A 4 3.59 -4.70 -4.11
C VAL A 4 4.17 -5.88 -3.35
N SER A 5 4.98 -5.57 -2.34
CA SER A 5 5.65 -6.53 -1.47
C SER A 5 5.58 -6.02 -0.03
N TRP A 6 5.51 -6.92 0.93
CA TRP A 6 5.47 -6.54 2.35
C TRP A 6 6.30 -7.51 3.20
N ASP A 7 6.74 -7.01 4.34
CA ASP A 7 7.41 -7.76 5.40
C ASP A 7 6.62 -7.52 6.68
N GLU A 8 5.92 -8.56 7.13
CA GLU A 8 5.09 -8.53 8.33
C GLU A 8 5.91 -8.40 9.61
N VAL A 9 7.12 -8.96 9.63
CA VAL A 9 8.02 -8.92 10.80
C VAL A 9 8.63 -7.53 10.94
N ALA A 10 9.05 -6.93 9.82
CA ALA A 10 9.60 -5.58 9.80
C ALA A 10 8.52 -4.48 9.77
N GLY A 11 7.25 -4.85 9.59
CA GLY A 11 6.14 -3.90 9.50
C GLY A 11 6.28 -2.96 8.31
N THR A 12 6.68 -3.48 7.14
CA THR A 12 6.95 -2.65 5.96
C THR A 12 6.14 -3.09 4.75
N VAL A 13 5.56 -2.11 4.05
CA VAL A 13 4.96 -2.30 2.72
C VAL A 13 5.75 -1.49 1.72
N ARG A 14 6.19 -2.14 0.65
CA ARG A 14 6.88 -1.52 -0.48
C ARG A 14 6.00 -1.61 -1.72
N VAL A 15 5.72 -0.45 -2.29
CA VAL A 15 4.96 -0.30 -3.53
C VAL A 15 5.90 0.20 -4.61
N THR A 16 5.95 -0.49 -5.75
CA THR A 16 6.76 -0.10 -6.91
C THR A 16 5.87 0.01 -8.14
N TRP A 17 5.99 1.09 -8.90
CA TRP A 17 5.22 1.30 -10.13
C TRP A 17 6.01 2.04 -11.19
N GLY A 18 5.43 2.14 -12.39
CA GLY A 18 6.05 2.78 -13.55
C GLY A 18 6.39 1.79 -14.66
N ASN A 19 7.28 2.21 -15.57
CA ASN A 19 7.70 1.43 -16.74
C ASN A 19 9.21 1.16 -16.68
N GLU A 20 9.77 0.60 -17.76
CA GLU A 20 11.21 0.27 -17.83
C GLU A 20 12.09 1.52 -17.78
N SER A 21 11.60 2.67 -18.26
CA SER A 21 12.35 3.93 -18.31
C SER A 21 12.23 4.76 -17.02
N ARG A 22 11.14 4.62 -16.27
CA ARG A 22 10.87 5.35 -15.02
C ARG A 22 10.16 4.45 -14.03
N ARG A 23 10.86 4.13 -12.93
CA ARG A 23 10.31 3.41 -11.77
C ARG A 23 10.21 4.35 -10.58
N PHE A 24 9.10 4.22 -9.87
CA PHE A 24 8.85 4.89 -8.60
C PHE A 24 8.72 3.83 -7.52
N VAL A 25 9.28 4.11 -6.35
CA VAL A 25 9.26 3.21 -5.19
C VAL A 25 8.85 4.02 -3.99
N GLU A 26 7.89 3.51 -3.24
CA GLU A 26 7.47 4.09 -1.98
C GLU A 26 7.39 3.01 -0.90
N MET A 27 7.80 3.37 0.31
CA MET A 27 7.84 2.46 1.44
C MET A 27 7.08 3.04 2.61
N TYR A 28 6.22 2.21 3.20
CA TYR A 28 5.40 2.54 4.33
C TYR A 28 5.80 1.64 5.49
N ARG A 29 6.07 2.26 6.64
CA ARG A 29 6.30 1.56 7.90
C ARG A 29 5.04 1.65 8.75
N ALA A 30 4.49 0.51 9.11
CA ALA A 30 3.29 0.41 9.92
C ALA A 30 3.30 -0.97 10.61
N ASN A 31 2.74 -1.09 11.83
CA ASN A 31 2.52 -2.42 12.40
C ASN A 31 1.39 -3.09 11.61
N LEU A 32 1.77 -3.87 10.60
CA LEU A 32 0.85 -4.47 9.66
C LEU A 32 -0.02 -5.49 10.40
N SER A 33 -1.34 -5.31 10.35
CA SER A 33 -2.27 -6.32 10.85
C SER A 33 -2.85 -7.14 9.70
N LYS A 34 -3.04 -6.52 8.53
CA LYS A 34 -3.58 -7.16 7.34
C LYS A 34 -3.17 -6.42 6.07
N VAL A 35 -2.81 -7.18 5.05
CA VAL A 35 -2.64 -6.66 3.68
C VAL A 35 -3.65 -7.36 2.79
N SER A 36 -4.38 -6.61 1.96
CA SER A 36 -5.34 -7.13 0.99
C SER A 36 -5.06 -6.52 -0.37
N VAL A 37 -4.95 -7.37 -1.39
CA VAL A 37 -4.66 -6.97 -2.76
C VAL A 37 -5.80 -7.43 -3.66
N SER A 38 -6.37 -6.51 -4.42
CA SER A 38 -7.37 -6.81 -5.44
C SER A 38 -6.98 -6.11 -6.74
N LYS A 39 -7.37 -6.70 -7.87
CA LYS A 39 -7.15 -6.10 -9.20
C LYS A 39 -8.50 -5.84 -9.83
N PHE A 40 -8.73 -4.59 -10.24
CA PHE A 40 -9.92 -4.18 -10.96
C PHE A 40 -9.50 -3.55 -12.29
N SER A 41 -9.81 -4.22 -13.41
CA SER A 41 -9.32 -3.83 -14.73
C SER A 41 -7.78 -3.73 -14.76
N GLU A 42 -7.24 -2.58 -15.17
CA GLU A 42 -5.80 -2.29 -15.21
C GLU A 42 -5.25 -1.73 -13.88
N THR A 43 -6.11 -1.51 -12.88
CA THR A 43 -5.74 -0.92 -11.59
C THR A 43 -5.57 -2.00 -10.53
N ILE A 44 -4.46 -1.96 -9.80
CA ILE A 44 -4.22 -2.76 -8.60
C ILE A 44 -4.60 -1.93 -7.38
N HIS A 45 -5.52 -2.45 -6.58
CA HIS A 45 -5.87 -1.89 -5.29
C HIS A 45 -5.17 -2.66 -4.18
N VAL A 46 -4.47 -1.93 -3.30
CA VAL A 46 -3.87 -2.50 -2.09
C VAL A 46 -4.42 -1.77 -0.89
N ILE A 47 -4.94 -2.53 0.06
CA ILE A 47 -5.40 -2.04 1.35
C ILE A 47 -4.47 -2.63 2.41
N VAL A 48 -3.82 -1.75 3.15
CA VAL A 48 -2.96 -2.10 4.27
C VAL A 48 -3.67 -1.63 5.53
N THR A 49 -4.16 -2.58 6.33
CA THR A 49 -4.64 -2.29 7.67
C THR A 49 -3.46 -2.35 8.63
N SER A 50 -3.28 -1.30 9.40
CA SER A 50 -2.24 -1.21 10.42
C SER A 50 -2.80 -0.79 11.77
N ILE A 51 -2.16 -1.25 12.83
CA ILE A 51 -2.41 -0.79 14.20
C ILE A 51 -1.32 0.22 14.55
N TRP A 52 -1.65 1.50 14.50
CA TRP A 52 -0.79 2.60 14.94
C TRP A 52 -0.87 2.72 16.47
N ASN A 53 0.07 3.47 17.05
CA ASN A 53 0.10 3.70 18.50
C ASN A 53 -1.18 4.41 19.01
N ASP A 54 -1.92 5.07 18.12
CA ASP A 54 -3.11 5.88 18.39
C ASP A 54 -4.40 5.32 17.77
N GLY A 55 -4.39 4.09 17.21
CA GLY A 55 -5.58 3.44 16.68
C GLY A 55 -5.32 2.55 15.46
N ALA A 56 -6.38 1.98 14.89
CA ALA A 56 -6.27 1.25 13.62
C ALA A 56 -6.39 2.22 12.44
N GLY A 57 -5.67 1.97 11.35
CA GLY A 57 -5.76 2.79 10.13
C GLY A 57 -5.66 1.95 8.88
N GLU A 58 -6.15 2.48 7.78
CA GLU A 58 -6.03 1.87 6.47
C GLU A 58 -5.24 2.78 5.53
N LEU A 59 -4.21 2.23 4.90
CA LEU A 59 -3.54 2.83 3.74
C LEU A 59 -4.06 2.16 2.48
N ARG A 60 -4.57 2.95 1.55
CA ARG A 60 -5.11 2.47 0.28
C ARG A 60 -4.27 2.97 -0.88
N PHE A 61 -3.85 2.04 -1.73
CA PHE A 61 -3.12 2.30 -2.97
C PHE A 61 -3.98 1.90 -4.14
N SER A 62 -4.11 2.77 -5.13
CA SER A 62 -4.69 2.45 -6.43
C SER A 62 -3.63 2.70 -7.50
N ILE A 63 -3.17 1.63 -8.15
CA ILE A 63 -2.03 1.68 -9.06
C ILE A 63 -2.46 1.25 -10.46
N GLY A 64 -2.61 2.22 -11.37
CA GLY A 64 -2.96 2.02 -12.78
C GLY A 64 -2.02 2.82 -13.69
N SER A 65 -2.57 3.67 -14.56
CA SER A 65 -1.81 4.64 -15.36
C SER A 65 -1.20 5.76 -14.49
N SER A 66 -1.82 6.05 -13.35
CA SER A 66 -1.33 6.88 -12.26
C SER A 66 -1.35 6.09 -10.94
N VAL A 67 -0.69 6.63 -9.91
CA VAL A 67 -0.83 6.13 -8.53
C VAL A 67 -1.60 7.13 -7.70
N GLU A 68 -2.64 6.65 -7.07
CA GLU A 68 -3.39 7.37 -6.04
C GLU A 68 -3.16 6.68 -4.70
N ILE A 69 -2.76 7.46 -3.70
CA ILE A 69 -2.58 7.02 -2.33
C ILE A 69 -3.60 7.76 -1.49
N THR A 70 -4.34 7.02 -0.66
CA THR A 70 -5.25 7.60 0.31
C THR A 70 -4.97 6.98 1.67
N ASP A 71 -4.62 7.81 2.63
CA ASP A 71 -4.54 7.44 4.03
C ASP A 71 -5.87 7.74 4.72
N SER A 72 -6.35 6.78 5.53
CA SER A 72 -7.49 7.00 6.41
C SER A 72 -7.15 6.44 7.78
N LEU A 73 -6.98 7.35 8.74
CA LEU A 73 -6.83 6.99 10.15
C LEU A 73 -8.24 6.77 10.74
N LEU A 74 -8.51 5.54 11.17
CA LEU A 74 -9.73 5.21 11.89
C LEU A 74 -9.43 5.33 13.40
N ARG A 75 -9.57 6.53 13.97
CA ARG A 75 -9.46 6.70 15.42
C ARG A 75 -10.61 5.93 16.09
N ILE A 76 -10.27 4.96 16.94
CA ILE A 76 -11.21 4.19 17.78
C ILE A 76 -11.05 4.64 19.22
#